data_AF-A0A927IG01-F1
#
_entry.id   AF-A0A927IG01-F1
#
_cell.length_a   1.000
_cell.length_b   1.000
_cell.length_c   1.000
_cell.angle_alpha   90.00
_cell.angle_beta   90.00
_cell.angle_gamma   90.00
#
_symmetry.space_group_name_H-M   'P 1'
#
loop_
_entity.id
_entity.type
_entity.pdbx_description
1 polymer ?
#
loop_
_entity_poly.entity_id
_entity_poly.type
_entity_poly.pdbx_seq_one_letter_code
_entity_poly.pdbx_strand_id
1 'polypeptide(L)'
;MHPIRKRKLVTHPRSFRRRDGFTLVELMVSLVILSFMAVGVLSSMLQSRRMTEGSIYQGTATTVAQGYIEQMKNMDYRLLDEAVIPDFMSQGTLDSLAVSPLPEDPETGDADTDLLNSRPLDINNTPDDPDDDLVIDYVVYIQDITDFANGIGNSRRIILRWSYTASTPRGPVPFTNTLYAIRSRVPTF
;
A
#
# COMPACT_ATOMS: atom_id res chain seq x y z
N MET A 1 0.01 -61.79 79.34
CA MET A 1 -0.16 -60.34 79.12
C MET A 1 1.09 -59.83 78.42
N HIS A 2 1.05 -59.65 77.10
CA HIS A 2 2.22 -59.38 76.25
C HIS A 2 1.98 -58.07 75.48
N PRO A 3 2.84 -57.05 75.54
CA PRO A 3 2.56 -55.77 74.93
C PRO A 3 2.87 -55.77 73.43
N ILE A 4 1.89 -55.32 72.65
CA ILE A 4 1.97 -55.09 71.19
C ILE A 4 2.88 -53.88 70.94
N ARG A 5 4.05 -54.11 70.33
CA ARG A 5 5.02 -53.08 69.96
C ARG A 5 4.56 -52.39 68.68
N LYS A 6 3.99 -51.18 68.78
CA LYS A 6 3.60 -50.36 67.61
C LYS A 6 4.84 -50.01 66.77
N ARG A 7 4.86 -50.47 65.52
CA ARG A 7 5.92 -50.19 64.53
C ARG A 7 5.67 -48.78 63.95
N LYS A 8 6.55 -47.81 64.23
CA LYS A 8 6.50 -46.48 63.60
C LYS A 8 6.87 -46.62 62.12
N LEU A 9 5.96 -46.23 61.23
CA LEU A 9 6.21 -46.03 59.80
C LEU A 9 7.06 -44.76 59.63
N VAL A 10 8.27 -44.91 59.10
CA VAL A 10 9.16 -43.79 58.77
C VAL A 10 8.84 -43.35 57.33
N THR A 11 7.99 -42.35 57.16
CA THR A 11 7.82 -41.66 55.88
C THR A 11 9.02 -40.74 55.66
N HIS A 12 9.87 -41.07 54.68
CA HIS A 12 10.93 -40.16 54.25
C HIS A 12 10.32 -38.95 53.54
N PRO A 13 10.62 -37.71 53.97
CA PRO A 13 10.26 -36.53 53.20
C PRO A 13 11.06 -36.55 51.90
N ARG A 14 10.38 -36.51 50.75
CA ARG A 14 11.02 -36.26 49.46
C ARG A 14 11.67 -34.87 49.54
N SER A 15 13.00 -34.83 49.58
CA SER A 15 13.73 -33.58 49.54
C SER A 15 13.46 -32.91 48.20
N PHE A 16 12.83 -31.74 48.22
CA PHE A 16 12.89 -30.82 47.10
C PHE A 16 14.33 -30.34 47.00
N ARG A 17 15.11 -30.98 46.13
CA ARG A 17 16.47 -30.58 45.77
C ARG A 17 16.37 -29.17 45.17
N ARG A 18 16.63 -28.14 45.99
CA ARG A 18 16.61 -26.75 45.55
C ARG A 18 17.84 -26.50 44.68
N ARG A 19 17.56 -26.31 43.39
CA ARG A 19 18.02 -25.24 42.50
C ARG A 19 19.46 -24.79 42.73
N ASP A 20 20.33 -25.27 41.85
CA ASP A 20 21.62 -24.66 41.57
C ASP A 20 21.37 -23.18 41.20
N GLY A 21 22.08 -22.28 41.87
CA GLY A 21 22.07 -20.85 41.54
C GLY A 21 22.87 -20.60 40.27
N PHE A 22 22.38 -19.71 39.41
CA PHE A 22 23.11 -19.30 38.21
C PHE A 22 24.44 -18.64 38.60
N THR A 23 25.49 -18.94 37.85
CA THR A 23 26.77 -18.24 38.04
C THR A 23 26.65 -16.80 37.55
N LEU A 24 27.44 -15.89 38.13
CA LEU A 24 27.47 -14.48 37.71
C LEU A 24 27.80 -14.37 36.20
N VAL A 25 28.72 -15.19 35.72
CA VAL A 25 29.12 -15.24 34.30
C VAL A 25 27.96 -15.69 33.41
N GLU A 26 27.22 -16.72 33.81
CA GLU A 26 26.06 -17.21 33.06
C GLU A 26 24.93 -16.17 32.96
N LEU A 27 24.72 -15.41 34.04
CA LEU A 27 23.78 -14.29 34.03
C LEU A 27 24.26 -13.16 33.10
N MET A 28 25.54 -12.81 33.12
CA MET A 28 26.11 -11.82 32.21
C MET A 28 25.96 -12.24 30.74
N VAL A 29 26.29 -13.49 30.42
CA VAL A 29 26.14 -14.03 29.06
C VAL A 29 24.67 -14.04 28.65
N SER A 30 23.77 -14.46 29.53
CA SER A 30 22.33 -14.47 29.25
C SER A 30 21.79 -13.06 28.99
N LEU A 31 22.22 -12.06 29.75
CA LEU A 31 21.83 -10.66 29.53
C LEU A 31 22.36 -10.11 28.21
N VAL A 32 23.58 -10.48 27.81
CA VAL A 32 24.16 -10.09 26.52
C VAL A 32 23.39 -10.71 25.37
N ILE A 33 23.09 -12.01 25.43
CA ILE A 33 22.30 -12.67 24.38
C ILE A 33 20.88 -12.08 24.34
N LEU A 34 20.27 -11.86 25.50
CA LEU A 34 18.95 -11.24 25.61
C LEU A 34 18.92 -9.84 25.00
N SER A 35 19.95 -9.01 25.22
CA SER A 35 20.00 -7.66 24.67
C SER A 35 20.12 -7.68 23.14
N PHE A 36 20.95 -8.56 22.57
CA PHE A 36 21.02 -8.76 21.12
C PHE A 36 19.69 -9.23 20.53
N MET A 37 19.01 -10.18 21.20
CA MET A 37 17.68 -10.63 20.77
C MET A 37 16.66 -9.49 20.81
N ALA A 38 16.64 -8.69 21.87
CA ALA A 38 15.72 -7.56 22.01
C ALA A 38 15.91 -6.52 20.88
N VAL A 39 17.16 -6.17 20.54
CA VAL A 39 17.46 -5.27 19.42
C VAL A 39 17.00 -5.85 18.09
N GLY A 40 17.21 -7.15 17.87
CA GLY A 40 16.74 -7.85 16.67
C GLY A 40 15.23 -7.79 16.50
N VAL A 41 14.48 -8.08 17.58
CA VAL A 41 13.01 -8.04 17.59
C VAL A 41 12.49 -6.61 17.34
N LEU A 42 13.08 -5.60 17.97
CA LEU A 42 12.70 -4.20 17.75
C LEU A 42 12.92 -3.80 16.29
N SER A 43 14.05 -4.19 15.73
CA SER A 43 14.39 -3.90 14.33
C SER A 43 13.41 -4.59 13.36
N SER A 44 13.05 -5.86 13.61
CA SER A 44 12.05 -6.56 12.79
C SER A 44 10.66 -5.95 12.91
N MET A 45 10.27 -5.48 14.11
CA MET A 45 8.99 -4.80 14.32
C MET A 45 8.91 -3.48 13.55
N LEU A 46 9.97 -2.67 13.58
CA LEU A 46 10.04 -1.42 12.83
C LEU A 46 10.01 -1.67 11.31
N GLN A 47 10.72 -2.70 10.85
CA GLN A 47 10.68 -3.10 9.44
C GLN A 47 9.27 -3.57 9.02
N SER A 48 8.62 -4.40 9.83
CA SER A 48 7.26 -4.87 9.56
C SER A 48 6.27 -3.71 9.45
N ARG A 49 6.36 -2.71 10.33
CA ARG A 49 5.50 -1.52 10.26
C ARG A 49 5.67 -0.76 8.94
N ARG A 50 6.92 -0.52 8.53
CA ARG A 50 7.21 0.15 7.24
C ARG A 50 6.69 -0.62 6.03
N MET A 51 6.77 -1.95 6.07
CA MET A 51 6.20 -2.79 5.00
C MET A 51 4.67 -2.69 4.95
N THR A 52 4.01 -2.67 6.12
CA THR A 52 2.57 -2.49 6.20
C THR A 52 2.15 -1.12 5.68
N GLU A 53 2.83 -0.05 6.10
CA GLU A 53 2.58 1.32 5.64
C GLU A 53 2.72 1.44 4.12
N GLY A 54 3.82 0.94 3.54
CA GLY A 54 3.99 0.94 2.08
C GLY A 54 2.93 0.12 1.34
N SER A 55 2.47 -1.00 1.93
CA SER A 55 1.38 -1.80 1.36
C SER A 55 0.05 -1.06 1.39
N ILE A 56 -0.21 -0.28 2.44
CA ILE A 56 -1.40 0.58 2.54
C ILE A 56 -1.34 1.67 1.46
N TYR A 57 -0.22 2.39 1.33
CA TYR A 57 -0.07 3.44 0.30
C TYR A 57 -0.29 2.90 -1.11
N GLN A 58 0.37 1.79 -1.46
CA GLN A 58 0.20 1.17 -2.76
C GLN A 58 -1.24 0.67 -2.99
N GLY A 59 -1.85 0.04 -1.98
CA GLY A 59 -3.21 -0.47 -2.06
C GLY A 59 -4.24 0.65 -2.26
N THR A 60 -4.13 1.73 -1.48
CA THR A 60 -4.99 2.90 -1.59
C THR A 60 -4.80 3.59 -2.94
N ALA A 61 -3.56 3.85 -3.37
CA ALA A 61 -3.26 4.47 -4.66
C ALA A 61 -3.86 3.67 -5.83
N THR A 62 -3.68 2.35 -5.81
CA THR A 62 -4.23 1.47 -6.84
C THR A 62 -5.76 1.49 -6.84
N THR A 63 -6.38 1.46 -5.67
CA THR A 63 -7.85 1.48 -5.53
C THR A 63 -8.45 2.78 -6.05
N VAL A 64 -7.83 3.93 -5.72
CA VAL A 64 -8.28 5.24 -6.20
C VAL A 64 -8.08 5.37 -7.72
N ALA A 65 -6.91 4.97 -8.24
CA ALA A 65 -6.66 4.98 -9.68
C ALA A 65 -7.65 4.08 -10.44
N GLN A 66 -7.97 2.90 -9.91
CA GLN A 66 -9.03 2.03 -10.45
C GLN A 66 -10.41 2.70 -10.39
N GLY A 67 -10.71 3.44 -9.33
CA GLY A 67 -11.93 4.25 -9.24
C GLY A 67 -12.04 5.25 -10.38
N TYR A 68 -10.97 6.00 -10.66
CA TYR A 68 -10.96 6.96 -11.78
C TYR A 68 -11.12 6.29 -13.14
N ILE A 69 -10.40 5.19 -13.40
CA ILE A 69 -10.50 4.52 -14.70
C ILE A 69 -11.89 3.91 -14.93
N GLU A 70 -12.54 3.38 -13.89
CA GLU A 70 -13.91 2.88 -14.00
C GLU A 70 -14.92 4.02 -14.19
N GLN A 71 -14.74 5.17 -13.55
CA GLN A 71 -15.57 6.34 -13.82
C GLN A 71 -15.41 6.81 -15.27
N MET A 72 -14.18 6.90 -15.79
CA MET A 72 -13.92 7.25 -17.20
C MET A 72 -14.53 6.24 -18.19
N LYS A 73 -14.51 4.95 -17.87
CA LYS A 73 -15.16 3.93 -18.71
C LYS A 73 -16.68 4.07 -18.76
N ASN A 74 -17.29 4.46 -17.64
CA ASN A 74 -18.74 4.56 -17.52
C ASN A 74 -19.30 5.91 -18.01
N MET A 75 -18.43 6.87 -18.32
CA MET A 75 -18.86 8.18 -18.79
C MET A 75 -19.37 8.17 -20.25
N ASP A 76 -19.98 9.28 -20.67
CA ASP A 76 -20.35 9.49 -22.07
C ASP A 76 -19.09 9.51 -22.93
N TYR A 77 -19.10 8.69 -23.99
CA TYR A 77 -18.02 8.57 -24.96
C TYR A 77 -17.53 9.93 -25.47
N ARG A 78 -18.41 10.91 -25.65
CA ARG A 78 -18.06 12.22 -26.20
C ARG A 78 -17.16 13.04 -25.28
N LEU A 79 -17.26 12.83 -23.98
CA LEU A 79 -16.49 13.59 -22.97
C LEU A 79 -15.02 13.16 -22.93
N LEU A 80 -14.68 11.98 -23.46
CA LEU A 80 -13.29 11.51 -23.53
C LEU A 80 -12.44 12.28 -24.54
N ASP A 81 -13.07 12.98 -25.49
CA ASP A 81 -12.36 13.81 -26.47
C ASP A 81 -12.11 15.24 -25.95
N GLU A 82 -12.54 15.55 -24.72
CA GLU A 82 -12.35 16.87 -24.11
C GLU A 82 -10.96 17.00 -23.47
N ALA A 83 -10.40 18.21 -23.51
CA ALA A 83 -9.10 18.50 -22.87
C ALA A 83 -9.16 18.42 -21.33
N VAL A 84 -10.37 18.58 -20.76
CA VAL A 84 -10.63 18.42 -19.34
C VAL A 84 -11.85 17.53 -19.20
N ILE A 85 -11.68 16.41 -18.51
CA ILE A 85 -12.75 15.45 -18.25
C ILE A 85 -13.48 15.88 -16.96
N PRO A 86 -14.79 16.18 -17.02
CA PRO A 86 -15.53 16.71 -15.88
C PRO A 86 -16.01 15.65 -14.88
N ASP A 87 -16.19 16.10 -13.63
CA ASP A 87 -17.02 15.49 -12.59
C ASP A 87 -16.75 14.02 -12.24
N PHE A 88 -15.53 13.74 -11.77
CA PHE A 88 -15.25 12.55 -10.99
C PHE A 88 -15.65 12.77 -9.53
N MET A 89 -16.22 11.73 -8.91
CA MET A 89 -16.39 11.70 -7.47
C MET A 89 -15.13 11.08 -6.87
N SER A 90 -14.32 11.92 -6.22
CA SER A 90 -13.17 11.50 -5.42
C SER A 90 -13.36 12.06 -4.02
N GLN A 91 -13.45 11.19 -3.01
CA GLN A 91 -13.63 11.58 -1.61
C GLN A 91 -14.82 12.54 -1.32
N GLY A 92 -15.86 12.52 -2.16
CA GLY A 92 -17.05 13.36 -1.97
C GLY A 92 -16.94 14.79 -2.52
N THR A 93 -15.85 15.14 -3.17
CA THR A 93 -15.69 16.40 -3.93
C THR A 93 -15.79 16.14 -5.44
N LEU A 94 -16.35 17.11 -6.17
CA LEU A 94 -16.31 17.10 -7.62
C LEU A 94 -14.88 17.37 -8.09
N ASP A 95 -14.39 16.52 -8.97
CA ASP A 95 -13.02 16.56 -9.43
C ASP A 95 -12.94 16.52 -10.96
N SER A 96 -12.08 17.33 -11.56
CA SER A 96 -11.86 17.37 -13.01
C SER A 96 -10.42 16.97 -13.35
N LEU A 97 -10.24 16.14 -14.38
CA LEU A 97 -8.92 15.68 -14.81
C LEU A 97 -8.53 16.31 -16.15
N ALA A 98 -7.38 16.96 -16.20
CA ALA A 98 -6.78 17.42 -17.45
C ALA A 98 -6.19 16.24 -18.24
N VAL A 99 -6.47 16.19 -19.53
CA VAL A 99 -5.96 15.16 -20.46
C VAL A 99 -4.67 15.64 -21.08
N SER A 100 -3.63 14.84 -20.94
CA SER A 100 -2.31 15.10 -21.50
C SER A 100 -2.24 14.72 -22.99
N PRO A 101 -1.42 15.42 -23.78
CA PRO A 101 -1.07 14.97 -25.13
C PRO A 101 -0.52 13.53 -25.09
N LEU A 102 -0.82 12.73 -26.11
CA LEU A 102 -0.34 11.34 -26.18
C LEU A 102 1.16 11.32 -26.52
N PRO A 103 2.03 10.75 -25.65
CA PRO A 103 3.46 10.60 -25.92
C PRO A 103 3.74 9.39 -26.82
N GLU A 104 4.99 9.23 -27.26
CA GLU A 104 5.43 8.03 -27.99
C GLU A 104 5.27 6.75 -27.15
N ASP A 105 5.64 6.83 -25.87
CA ASP A 105 5.46 5.76 -24.89
C ASP A 105 4.67 6.28 -23.67
N PRO A 106 3.41 5.88 -23.51
CA PRO A 106 2.56 6.33 -22.40
C PRO A 106 2.89 5.64 -21.06
N GLU A 107 3.71 4.59 -21.02
CA GLU A 107 4.22 4.05 -19.75
C GLU A 107 5.27 4.97 -19.14
N THR A 108 6.19 5.46 -19.98
CA THR A 108 7.25 6.38 -19.59
C THR A 108 6.80 7.85 -19.55
N GLY A 109 5.79 8.21 -20.35
CA GLY A 109 5.26 9.57 -20.50
C GLY A 109 6.25 10.58 -21.06
N ASP A 110 5.93 11.86 -20.93
CA ASP A 110 6.74 12.97 -21.39
C ASP A 110 6.66 14.16 -20.42
N ALA A 111 7.72 14.37 -19.65
CA ALA A 111 7.77 15.38 -18.59
C ALA A 111 7.56 16.82 -19.09
N ASP A 112 7.79 17.10 -20.38
CA ASP A 112 7.62 18.45 -20.94
C ASP A 112 6.15 18.74 -21.33
N THR A 113 5.35 17.70 -21.57
CA THR A 113 3.97 17.83 -22.07
C THR A 113 2.91 17.25 -21.15
N ASP A 114 3.31 16.41 -20.18
CA ASP A 114 2.41 15.78 -19.23
C ASP A 114 1.72 16.81 -18.32
N LEU A 115 0.39 16.72 -18.29
CA LEU A 115 -0.46 17.49 -17.38
C LEU A 115 -0.72 16.67 -16.12
N LEU A 116 -0.06 17.08 -15.03
CA LEU A 116 -0.18 16.44 -13.72
C LEU A 116 -1.47 16.85 -13.03
N ASN A 117 -2.27 15.85 -12.64
CA ASN A 117 -3.43 16.01 -11.78
C ASN A 117 -3.06 15.50 -10.38
N SER A 118 -2.60 16.38 -9.49
CA SER A 118 -2.18 16.02 -8.14
C SER A 118 -3.35 16.01 -7.16
N ARG A 119 -3.49 14.94 -6.37
CA ARG A 119 -4.53 14.82 -5.33
C ARG A 119 -3.92 14.34 -4.01
N PRO A 120 -4.13 15.08 -2.91
CA PRO A 120 -3.80 14.57 -1.59
C PRO A 120 -4.82 13.49 -1.20
N LEU A 121 -4.32 12.37 -0.68
CA LEU A 121 -5.11 11.34 -0.03
C LEU A 121 -4.76 11.34 1.45
N ASP A 122 -5.76 11.65 2.28
CA ASP A 122 -5.68 11.45 3.71
C ASP A 122 -5.80 9.96 4.02
N ILE A 123 -4.66 9.33 4.30
CA ILE A 123 -4.57 7.91 4.64
C ILE A 123 -4.59 7.70 6.16
N ASN A 124 -4.19 8.71 6.93
CA ASN A 124 -3.99 8.59 8.37
C ASN A 124 -5.20 9.08 9.18
N ASN A 125 -6.19 9.71 8.52
CA ASN A 125 -7.40 10.29 9.10
C ASN A 125 -7.05 11.12 10.35
N THR A 126 -5.97 11.88 10.22
CA THR A 126 -5.41 12.79 11.22
C THR A 126 -6.03 14.17 11.05
N PRO A 127 -6.11 15.00 12.10
CA PRO A 127 -6.62 16.36 11.96
C PRO A 127 -5.67 17.22 11.10
N ASP A 128 -5.94 17.30 9.80
CA ASP A 128 -5.38 18.17 8.75
C ASP A 128 -3.89 18.56 8.94
N ASP A 129 -2.99 17.57 8.91
CA ASP A 129 -1.55 17.81 8.74
C ASP A 129 -1.14 17.47 7.29
N PRO A 130 -1.03 18.46 6.39
CA PRO A 130 -0.74 18.20 4.97
C PRO A 130 0.63 17.55 4.73
N ASP A 131 1.49 17.47 5.75
CA ASP A 131 2.80 16.82 5.67
C ASP A 131 2.71 15.28 5.80
N ASP A 132 1.58 14.72 6.25
CA ASP A 132 1.37 13.27 6.38
C ASP A 132 0.49 12.65 5.26
N ASP A 133 -0.07 13.49 4.39
CA ASP A 133 -0.92 13.09 3.27
C ASP A 133 -0.12 12.44 2.13
N LEU A 134 -0.70 11.41 1.52
CA LEU A 134 -0.16 10.84 0.30
C LEU A 134 -0.62 11.66 -0.89
N VAL A 135 0.29 12.43 -1.50
CA VAL A 135 0.01 13.09 -2.78
C VAL A 135 0.20 12.10 -3.93
N ILE A 136 -0.88 11.85 -4.67
CA ILE A 136 -0.85 11.05 -5.90
C ILE A 136 -0.99 11.98 -7.10
N ASP A 137 -0.11 11.81 -8.06
CA ASP A 137 -0.16 12.47 -9.34
C ASP A 137 -0.76 11.54 -10.38
N TYR A 138 -1.74 12.03 -11.14
CA TYR A 138 -2.33 11.32 -12.28
C TYR A 138 -1.99 12.03 -13.58
N VAL A 139 -1.66 11.24 -14.59
CA VAL A 139 -1.51 11.67 -15.97
C VAL A 139 -2.46 10.82 -16.81
N VAL A 140 -3.40 11.50 -17.47
CA VAL A 140 -4.43 10.86 -18.29
C VAL A 140 -4.07 11.06 -19.76
N TYR A 141 -3.98 9.96 -20.51
CA TYR A 141 -3.89 10.01 -21.96
C TYR A 141 -5.12 9.35 -22.57
N ILE A 142 -5.64 9.97 -23.61
CA ILE A 142 -6.71 9.40 -24.43
C ILE A 142 -6.17 9.18 -25.83
N GLN A 143 -6.24 7.94 -26.28
CA GLN A 143 -5.82 7.57 -27.63
C GLN A 143 -7.02 7.12 -28.45
N ASP A 144 -7.13 7.68 -29.66
CA ASP A 144 -8.03 7.14 -30.67
C ASP A 144 -7.49 5.82 -31.23
N ILE A 145 -8.25 4.74 -31.05
CA ILE A 145 -7.94 3.41 -31.58
C ILE A 145 -9.01 2.96 -32.58
N THR A 146 -9.79 3.89 -33.11
CA THR A 146 -10.83 3.63 -34.11
C THR A 146 -10.22 3.11 -35.40
N ASP A 147 -10.71 1.98 -35.88
CA ASP A 147 -10.23 1.36 -37.11
C ASP A 147 -11.36 0.61 -37.81
N PHE A 148 -12.10 1.34 -38.65
CA PHE A 148 -13.20 0.76 -39.41
C PHE A 148 -12.75 -0.31 -40.42
N ALA A 149 -11.50 -0.27 -40.88
CA ALA A 149 -10.98 -1.25 -41.84
C ALA A 149 -10.80 -2.62 -41.18
N ASN A 150 -10.43 -2.64 -39.90
CA ASN A 150 -10.30 -3.84 -39.08
C ASN A 150 -11.54 -4.14 -38.21
N GLY A 151 -12.67 -3.47 -38.47
CA GLY A 151 -13.94 -3.70 -37.77
C GLY A 151 -14.02 -3.09 -36.37
N ILE A 152 -13.07 -2.24 -35.98
CA ILE A 152 -13.08 -1.49 -34.72
C ILE A 152 -13.91 -0.22 -34.94
N GLY A 153 -15.13 -0.20 -34.40
CA GLY A 153 -15.95 1.01 -34.35
C GLY A 153 -15.31 2.10 -33.49
N ASN A 154 -15.92 3.30 -33.45
CA ASN A 154 -15.43 4.44 -32.66
C ASN A 154 -15.03 4.02 -31.23
N SER A 155 -13.73 3.99 -30.96
CA SER A 155 -13.17 3.47 -29.72
C SER A 155 -11.99 4.32 -29.25
N ARG A 156 -11.93 4.51 -27.93
CA ARG A 156 -10.84 5.19 -27.24
C ARG A 156 -10.13 4.23 -26.30
N ARG A 157 -8.81 4.31 -26.26
CA ARG A 157 -7.99 3.73 -25.20
C ARG A 157 -7.71 4.81 -24.18
N ILE A 158 -8.18 4.60 -22.96
CA ILE A 158 -7.89 5.43 -21.80
C ILE A 158 -6.63 4.86 -21.15
N ILE A 159 -5.64 5.70 -20.92
CA ILE A 159 -4.39 5.34 -20.27
C ILE A 159 -4.25 6.26 -19.06
N LEU A 160 -4.28 5.68 -17.87
CA LEU A 160 -4.14 6.41 -16.62
C LEU A 160 -2.82 5.99 -15.99
N ARG A 161 -1.83 6.87 -16.08
CA ARG A 161 -0.59 6.71 -15.33
C ARG A 161 -0.71 7.44 -14.01
N TRP A 162 -0.33 6.78 -12.93
CA TRP A 162 -0.32 7.39 -11.61
C TRP A 162 1.02 7.18 -10.93
N SER A 163 1.41 8.15 -10.12
CA SER A 163 2.63 8.08 -9.33
C SER A 163 2.46 8.73 -7.98
N TYR A 164 3.23 8.26 -7.01
CA TYR A 164 3.37 8.92 -5.71
C TYR A 164 4.80 8.75 -5.21
N THR A 165 5.20 9.59 -4.28
CA THR A 165 6.52 9.51 -3.66
C THR A 165 6.38 9.05 -2.21
N ALA A 166 6.96 7.89 -1.88
CA ALA A 166 7.01 7.43 -0.50
C ALA A 166 8.28 7.94 0.20
N SER A 167 8.10 8.50 1.39
CA SER A 167 9.23 8.87 2.26
C SER A 167 9.84 7.62 2.88
N THR A 168 11.09 7.29 2.52
CA THR A 168 11.84 6.20 3.16
C THR A 168 13.05 6.76 3.93
N PRO A 169 13.62 6.01 4.90
CA PRO A 169 14.83 6.44 5.60
C PRO A 169 16.05 6.66 4.70
N ARG A 170 16.02 6.17 3.46
CA ARG A 170 17.08 6.34 2.45
C ARG A 170 16.81 7.49 1.48
N GLY A 171 15.66 8.16 1.63
CA GLY A 171 15.18 9.22 0.74
C GLY A 171 13.81 8.91 0.13
N PRO A 172 13.25 9.87 -0.60
CA PRO A 172 12.02 9.69 -1.34
C PRO A 172 12.20 8.61 -2.42
N VAL A 173 11.26 7.68 -2.51
CA VAL A 173 11.22 6.65 -3.57
C VAL A 173 9.94 6.85 -4.39
N PRO A 174 10.05 7.13 -5.70
CA PRO A 174 8.88 7.25 -6.56
C PRO A 174 8.33 5.86 -6.87
N PHE A 175 7.01 5.75 -6.86
CA PHE A 175 6.26 4.60 -7.36
C PHE A 175 5.42 5.09 -8.53
N THR A 176 5.47 4.37 -9.64
CA THR A 176 4.70 4.68 -10.84
C THR A 176 4.04 3.41 -11.35
N ASN A 177 2.81 3.53 -11.82
CA ASN A 177 2.12 2.45 -12.51
C ASN A 177 1.13 3.01 -13.55
N THR A 178 0.76 2.17 -14.50
CA THR A 178 -0.11 2.55 -15.61
C THR A 178 -1.28 1.58 -15.72
N LEU A 179 -2.48 2.13 -15.82
CA LEU A 179 -3.72 1.39 -16.04
C LEU A 179 -4.25 1.68 -17.44
N TYR A 180 -4.85 0.66 -18.04
CA TYR A 180 -5.43 0.75 -19.37
C TYR A 180 -6.90 0.38 -19.33
N ALA A 181 -7.69 1.09 -20.11
CA ALA A 181 -9.07 0.75 -20.39
C ALA A 181 -9.43 1.08 -21.82
N ILE A 182 -10.46 0.41 -22.33
CA ILE A 182 -11.03 0.70 -23.64
C ILE A 182 -12.49 1.09 -23.44
N ARG A 183 -12.88 2.17 -24.11
CA ARG A 183 -14.27 2.62 -24.20
C ARG A 183 -14.68 2.69 -25.67
N SER A 184 -15.70 1.91 -26.03
CA SER A 184 -16.32 1.99 -27.35
C SER A 184 -17.63 2.77 -27.30
N ARG A 185 -17.94 3.49 -28.38
CA ARG A 185 -19.23 4.18 -28.57
C ARG A 185 -20.37 3.20 -28.85
N VAL A 186 -20.06 2.07 -29.46
CA VAL A 186 -21.07 1.06 -29.82
C VAL A 186 -21.52 0.36 -28.52
N PRO A 187 -22.84 0.20 -28.27
CA PRO A 187 -23.30 -0.63 -27.16
C PRO A 187 -22.76 -2.05 -27.40
N THR A 188 -21.91 -2.52 -26.50
CA THR A 188 -21.57 -3.94 -26.44
C THR A 188 -22.82 -4.66 -25.95
N PHE A 189 -23.59 -5.23 -26.88
CA PHE A 189 -24.71 -6.13 -26.59
C PHE A 189 -24.19 -7.52 -26.22
#